data_AF-A0A356Q4L1-F1
#
_entry.id   AF-A0A356Q4L1-F1
#
_cell.length_a   1.000
_cell.length_b   1.000
_cell.length_c   1.000
_cell.angle_alpha   90.00
_cell.angle_beta   90.00
_cell.angle_gamma   90.00
#
_symmetry.space_group_name_H-M   'P 1'
#
loop_
_entity.id
_entity.type
_entity.pdbx_description
1 polymer ?
#
loop_
_entity_poly.entity_id
_entity_poly.type
_entity_poly.pdbx_seq_one_letter_code
_entity_poly.pdbx_strand_id
1 'polypeptide(L)'
;MIRLLAITMILANAVQPVWAGELIEIQLMHKLDDLRGFCIDIRGHKERAKVKKGLQAHTCYSYQGQISVDQAFDAKLVSQGEFNLPFFGVCMEAEDVIEGSHLNLNTCTDISTQKFRFTSNNQIKLISNDELCVAIDGTNSKQGGGGTPPHLLRALFLKNCEKSGTKYTTWRMNEQDSQ
;
A
#
# COMPACT_ATOMS: atom_id res chain seq x y z
N MET A 1 -63.25 6.14 -11.66
CA MET A 1 -62.39 5.13 -11.02
C MET A 1 -60.93 5.53 -11.24
N ILE A 2 -60.32 6.22 -10.29
CA ILE A 2 -58.90 6.64 -10.37
C ILE A 2 -58.10 5.60 -9.58
N ARG A 3 -57.31 4.78 -10.28
CA ARG A 3 -56.38 3.85 -9.63
C ARG A 3 -55.10 4.63 -9.31
N LEU A 4 -54.91 4.97 -8.04
CA LEU A 4 -53.66 5.54 -7.53
C LEU A 4 -52.61 4.42 -7.49
N LEU A 5 -51.58 4.47 -8.35
CA LEU A 5 -50.41 3.60 -8.20
C LEU A 5 -49.52 4.18 -7.10
N ALA A 6 -49.47 3.49 -5.96
CA ALA A 6 -48.48 3.78 -4.93
C ALA A 6 -47.11 3.25 -5.39
N ILE A 7 -46.22 4.16 -5.80
CA ILE A 7 -44.83 3.84 -6.07
C ILE A 7 -44.10 3.81 -4.73
N THR A 8 -43.91 2.62 -4.18
CA THR A 8 -43.03 2.40 -3.02
C THR A 8 -41.58 2.62 -3.45
N MET A 9 -41.02 3.78 -3.11
CA MET A 9 -39.61 4.09 -3.27
C MET A 9 -38.82 3.31 -2.20
N ILE A 10 -38.32 2.13 -2.56
CA ILE A 10 -37.43 1.36 -1.69
C ILE A 10 -36.09 2.09 -1.64
N LEU A 11 -35.82 2.81 -0.55
CA LEU A 11 -34.47 3.28 -0.26
C LEU A 11 -33.59 2.06 0.03
N ALA A 12 -32.78 1.68 -0.95
CA ALA A 12 -31.69 0.74 -0.73
C ALA A 12 -30.61 1.47 0.11
N ASN A 13 -30.58 1.19 1.41
CA ASN A 13 -29.44 1.54 2.24
C ASN A 13 -28.24 0.74 1.73
N ALA A 14 -27.34 1.38 0.98
CA ALA A 14 -26.05 0.82 0.67
C ALA A 14 -25.27 0.71 1.98
N VAL A 15 -25.22 -0.50 2.55
CA VAL A 15 -24.32 -0.81 3.67
C VAL A 15 -22.90 -0.72 3.10
N GLN A 16 -22.25 0.43 3.29
CA GLN A 16 -20.83 0.51 3.02
C GLN A 16 -20.14 -0.44 3.99
N PRO A 17 -19.19 -1.28 3.54
CA PRO A 17 -18.37 -2.05 4.47
C PRO A 17 -17.68 -1.03 5.39
N VAL A 18 -18.07 -1.01 6.67
CA VAL A 18 -17.33 -0.27 7.69
C VAL A 18 -16.03 -1.02 7.85
N TRP A 19 -14.94 -0.42 7.38
CA TRP A 19 -13.62 -0.94 7.65
C TRP A 19 -13.33 -0.60 9.10
N ALA A 20 -13.29 -1.62 9.94
CA ALA A 20 -13.14 -1.44 11.38
C ALA A 20 -11.71 -1.05 11.79
N GLY A 21 -10.75 -1.13 10.86
CA GLY A 21 -9.34 -0.85 11.10
C GLY A 21 -8.94 0.59 10.77
N GLU A 22 -8.02 1.12 11.56
CA GLU A 22 -7.30 2.36 11.24
C GLU A 22 -6.46 2.17 9.98
N LEU A 23 -6.65 3.07 9.01
CA LEU A 23 -5.94 3.02 7.74
C LEU A 23 -4.71 3.91 7.76
N ILE A 24 -3.63 3.38 7.21
CA ILE A 24 -2.34 4.06 7.11
C ILE A 24 -1.79 3.95 5.69
N GLU A 25 -0.98 4.93 5.30
CA GLU A 25 -0.02 4.77 4.22
C GLU A 25 1.28 4.17 4.80
N ILE A 26 1.93 3.29 4.04
CA ILE A 26 3.31 2.89 4.34
C ILE A 26 4.23 3.79 3.52
N GLN A 27 4.74 4.82 4.17
CA GLN A 27 5.53 5.87 3.54
C GLN A 27 7.02 5.67 3.75
N LEU A 28 7.82 5.84 2.70
CA LEU A 28 9.27 5.89 2.81
C LEU A 28 9.69 7.10 3.66
N MET A 29 10.57 6.90 4.63
CA MET A 29 11.02 7.98 5.52
C MET A 29 11.77 9.08 4.77
N HIS A 30 12.52 8.73 3.73
CA HIS A 30 13.23 9.68 2.89
C HIS A 30 12.37 10.09 1.68
N LYS A 31 12.21 11.40 1.45
CA LYS A 31 11.36 11.92 0.36
C LYS A 31 11.87 11.65 -1.06
N LEU A 32 13.20 11.48 -1.20
CA LEU A 32 13.89 11.31 -2.48
C LEU A 32 13.65 12.53 -3.39
N ASP A 33 13.18 12.32 -4.61
CA ASP A 33 12.91 13.33 -5.65
C ASP A 33 11.45 13.78 -5.70
N ASP A 34 10.61 13.40 -4.73
CA ASP A 34 9.26 13.93 -4.56
C ASP A 34 9.07 14.53 -3.17
N LEU A 35 8.80 15.83 -3.07
CA LEU A 35 8.55 16.49 -1.78
C LEU A 35 7.32 15.95 -1.03
N ARG A 36 6.40 15.29 -1.75
CA ARG A 36 5.24 14.58 -1.20
C ARG A 36 5.60 13.20 -0.63
N GLY A 37 6.80 12.70 -0.93
CA GLY A 37 7.29 11.39 -0.52
C GLY A 37 6.71 10.23 -1.35
N PHE A 38 7.19 9.02 -1.04
CA PHE A 38 6.79 7.78 -1.72
C PHE A 38 6.08 6.83 -0.76
N CYS A 39 4.97 6.25 -1.21
CA CYS A 39 4.16 5.29 -0.48
C CYS A 39 4.07 3.98 -1.26
N ILE A 40 3.90 2.87 -0.55
CA ILE A 40 3.61 1.57 -1.17
C ILE A 40 2.20 1.63 -1.78
N ASP A 41 2.09 1.25 -3.05
CA ASP A 41 0.94 1.52 -3.91
C ASP A 41 0.63 0.30 -4.79
N ILE A 42 -0.66 -0.02 -4.95
CA ILE A 42 -1.10 -0.98 -5.97
C ILE A 42 -1.07 -0.30 -7.33
N ARG A 43 -0.35 -0.90 -8.29
CA ARG A 43 -0.30 -0.37 -9.65
C ARG A 43 -1.70 -0.17 -10.25
N GLY A 44 -2.03 1.08 -10.57
CA GLY A 44 -3.27 1.44 -11.24
C GLY A 44 -3.78 2.78 -10.74
N HIS A 45 -5.07 2.86 -10.41
CA HIS A 45 -5.66 4.10 -9.93
C HIS A 45 -6.84 3.83 -9.00
N LYS A 46 -6.65 4.14 -7.72
CA LYS A 46 -7.66 4.09 -6.67
C LYS A 46 -8.44 2.78 -6.71
N GLU A 47 -9.76 2.82 -6.66
CA GLU A 47 -10.65 1.64 -6.69
C GLU A 47 -10.47 0.76 -7.94
N ARG A 48 -9.87 1.30 -9.01
CA ARG A 48 -9.56 0.60 -10.27
C ARG A 48 -8.12 0.09 -10.34
N ALA A 49 -7.41 0.05 -9.21
CA ALA A 49 -6.07 -0.50 -9.16
C ALA A 49 -6.04 -1.97 -9.63
N LYS A 50 -4.93 -2.36 -10.27
CA LYS A 50 -4.79 -3.64 -10.94
C LYS A 50 -3.97 -4.57 -10.07
N VAL A 51 -4.62 -5.24 -9.12
CA VAL A 51 -4.00 -6.20 -8.16
C VAL A 51 -2.97 -7.12 -8.82
N LYS A 52 -3.32 -7.71 -9.98
CA LYS A 52 -2.42 -8.61 -10.75
C LYS A 52 -1.12 -7.99 -11.26
N LYS A 53 -0.97 -6.65 -11.21
CA LYS A 53 0.26 -5.96 -11.58
C LYS A 53 1.23 -5.78 -10.40
N GLY A 54 0.82 -6.16 -9.20
CA GLY A 54 1.62 -6.07 -7.98
C GLY A 54 1.79 -4.65 -7.47
N LEU A 55 2.76 -4.48 -6.58
CA LEU A 55 3.05 -3.24 -5.90
C LEU A 55 4.10 -2.39 -6.63
N GLN A 56 4.06 -1.10 -6.37
CA GLN A 56 5.06 -0.10 -6.73
C GLN A 56 5.22 0.91 -5.59
N ALA A 57 6.25 1.73 -5.66
CA ALA A 57 6.28 2.96 -4.90
C ALA A 57 5.73 4.09 -5.78
N HIS A 58 4.81 4.85 -5.23
CA HIS A 58 4.15 5.97 -5.90
C HIS A 58 4.22 7.20 -5.02
N THR A 59 4.14 8.39 -5.59
CA THR A 59 3.84 9.60 -4.81
C THR A 59 2.69 9.34 -3.82
N CYS A 60 2.90 9.64 -2.54
CA CYS A 60 1.86 9.50 -1.52
C CYS A 60 0.65 10.40 -1.82
N TYR A 61 -0.55 9.93 -1.51
CA TYR A 61 -1.78 10.68 -1.75
C TYR A 61 -2.30 11.45 -0.54
N SER A 62 -1.73 11.24 0.66
CA SER A 62 -2.12 11.93 1.90
C SER A 62 -2.31 13.45 1.79
N TYR A 63 -1.57 14.15 0.92
CA TYR A 63 -1.78 15.58 0.64
C TYR A 63 -3.18 15.93 0.10
N GLN A 64 -3.96 14.95 -0.35
CA GLN A 64 -5.35 15.10 -0.84
C GLN A 64 -6.37 15.09 0.31
N GLY A 65 -5.94 14.97 1.56
CA GLY A 65 -6.82 14.95 2.73
C GLY A 65 -7.58 13.64 2.96
N GLN A 66 -7.15 12.56 2.30
CA GLN A 66 -7.64 11.20 2.54
C GLN A 66 -6.60 10.20 2.03
N ILE A 67 -6.48 9.06 2.71
CA ILE A 67 -5.66 7.95 2.23
C ILE A 67 -6.42 7.25 1.11
N SER A 68 -5.77 7.10 -0.04
CA SER A 68 -6.37 6.42 -1.19
C SER A 68 -6.39 4.91 -0.98
N VAL A 69 -7.44 4.25 -1.45
CA VAL A 69 -7.68 2.82 -1.22
C VAL A 69 -6.57 1.90 -1.77
N ASP A 70 -5.83 2.35 -2.77
CA ASP A 70 -4.67 1.68 -3.39
C ASP A 70 -3.34 1.91 -2.65
N GLN A 71 -3.33 2.75 -1.61
CA GLN A 71 -2.21 2.99 -0.69
C GLN A 71 -2.58 2.71 0.78
N ALA A 72 -3.84 2.33 1.04
CA ALA A 72 -4.37 2.10 2.38
C ALA A 72 -4.04 0.69 2.88
N PHE A 73 -3.29 0.61 3.96
CA PHE A 73 -3.07 -0.62 4.72
C PHE A 73 -3.82 -0.58 6.05
N ASP A 74 -4.21 -1.74 6.57
CA ASP A 74 -4.75 -1.86 7.93
C ASP A 74 -3.60 -1.83 8.96
N ALA A 75 -3.57 -0.79 9.81
CA ALA A 75 -2.48 -0.57 10.76
C ALA A 75 -2.31 -1.73 11.77
N LYS A 76 -3.42 -2.28 12.25
CA LYS A 76 -3.41 -3.40 13.20
C LYS A 76 -2.83 -4.64 12.54
N LEU A 77 -3.26 -4.98 11.33
CA LEU A 77 -2.73 -6.14 10.61
C LEU A 77 -1.25 -5.97 10.27
N VAL A 78 -0.82 -4.78 9.86
CA VAL A 78 0.61 -4.49 9.63
C VAL A 78 1.44 -4.72 10.90
N SER A 79 0.94 -4.32 12.07
CA SER A 79 1.63 -4.56 13.36
C SER A 79 1.76 -6.05 13.71
N GLN A 80 0.88 -6.89 13.17
CA GLN A 80 0.87 -8.36 13.32
C GLN A 80 1.65 -9.07 12.20
N GLY A 81 2.20 -8.29 11.27
CA GLY A 81 3.00 -8.76 10.15
C GLY A 81 2.23 -9.17 8.90
N GLU A 82 0.95 -8.80 8.84
CA GLU A 82 0.08 -8.98 7.68
C GLU A 82 -0.12 -7.63 6.97
N PHE A 83 0.53 -7.46 5.83
CA PHE A 83 0.47 -6.21 5.06
C PHE A 83 -0.73 -6.26 4.12
N ASN A 84 -1.92 -6.10 4.72
CA ASN A 84 -3.22 -6.18 4.06
C ASN A 84 -3.65 -4.83 3.47
N LEU A 85 -4.18 -4.85 2.24
CA LEU A 85 -4.89 -3.72 1.62
C LEU A 85 -6.40 -4.02 1.62
N PRO A 86 -7.16 -3.51 2.62
CA PRO A 86 -8.51 -3.99 2.93
C PRO A 86 -9.54 -3.75 1.82
N PHE A 87 -9.44 -2.67 1.03
CA PHE A 87 -10.35 -2.42 -0.11
C PHE A 87 -10.41 -3.60 -1.08
N PHE A 88 -9.24 -4.19 -1.33
CA PHE A 88 -9.03 -5.21 -2.33
C PHE A 88 -9.08 -6.62 -1.73
N GLY A 89 -9.06 -6.75 -0.41
CA GLY A 89 -9.04 -8.04 0.28
C GLY A 89 -7.79 -8.87 -0.03
N VAL A 90 -6.64 -8.21 -0.23
CA VAL A 90 -5.37 -8.86 -0.61
C VAL A 90 -4.24 -8.50 0.34
N CYS A 91 -3.25 -9.37 0.40
CA CYS A 91 -2.04 -9.19 1.19
C CYS A 91 -0.83 -9.08 0.28
N MET A 92 0.14 -8.27 0.70
CA MET A 92 1.47 -8.23 0.11
C MET A 92 2.14 -9.60 0.21
N GLU A 93 2.74 -10.04 -0.89
CA GLU A 93 3.47 -11.30 -0.96
C GLU A 93 4.81 -11.12 -1.68
N ALA A 94 5.89 -11.67 -1.14
CA ALA A 94 7.14 -11.79 -1.86
C ALA A 94 7.00 -12.80 -3.01
N GLU A 95 7.39 -12.41 -4.22
CA GLU A 95 7.41 -13.32 -5.38
C GLU A 95 8.28 -14.56 -5.13
N ASP A 96 9.41 -14.37 -4.45
CA ASP A 96 10.34 -15.42 -4.02
C ASP A 96 11.18 -14.90 -2.84
N VAL A 97 11.81 -15.79 -2.09
CA VAL A 97 12.64 -15.51 -0.90
C VAL A 97 14.10 -15.25 -1.29
N ILE A 98 14.30 -14.36 -2.27
CA ILE A 98 15.62 -13.99 -2.80
C ILE A 98 15.74 -12.48 -3.00
N GLU A 99 16.97 -11.97 -3.02
CA GLU A 99 17.23 -10.57 -3.35
C GLU A 99 16.81 -10.26 -4.80
N GLY A 100 16.09 -9.16 -4.99
CA GLY A 100 15.59 -8.71 -6.29
C GLY A 100 14.15 -9.14 -6.59
N SER A 101 13.54 -10.00 -5.78
CA SER A 101 12.14 -10.40 -5.94
C SER A 101 11.20 -9.21 -5.89
N HIS A 102 10.17 -9.22 -6.73
CA HIS A 102 9.08 -8.26 -6.66
C HIS A 102 8.14 -8.54 -5.48
N LEU A 103 7.29 -7.55 -5.18
CA LEU A 103 6.19 -7.68 -4.24
C LEU A 103 4.87 -7.74 -5.01
N ASN A 104 4.22 -8.89 -4.92
CA ASN A 104 2.93 -9.18 -5.53
C ASN A 104 1.80 -8.99 -4.52
N LEU A 105 0.57 -9.23 -4.99
CA LEU A 105 -0.64 -9.17 -4.18
C LEU A 105 -1.47 -10.42 -4.47
N ASN A 106 -1.83 -11.14 -3.42
CA ASN A 106 -2.64 -12.35 -3.49
C ASN A 106 -3.68 -12.37 -2.37
N THR A 107 -4.60 -13.33 -2.43
CA THR A 107 -5.50 -13.62 -1.31
C THR A 107 -4.67 -13.82 -0.05
N CYS A 108 -5.10 -13.19 1.05
CA CYS A 108 -4.44 -13.32 2.34
C CYS A 108 -4.52 -14.78 2.84
N THR A 109 -3.35 -15.34 3.15
CA THR A 109 -3.19 -16.68 3.69
C THR A 109 -2.05 -16.70 4.72
N ASP A 110 -1.96 -17.76 5.52
CA ASP A 110 -0.93 -17.88 6.55
C ASP A 110 0.34 -18.57 6.00
N ILE A 111 0.92 -17.99 4.94
CA ILE A 111 2.15 -18.49 4.32
C ILE A 111 3.32 -17.55 4.56
N SER A 112 4.54 -18.09 4.65
CA SER A 112 5.71 -17.32 5.06
C SER A 112 6.10 -16.19 4.08
N THR A 113 5.78 -16.31 2.79
CA THR A 113 6.02 -15.27 1.78
C THR A 113 5.10 -14.05 1.94
N GLN A 114 4.01 -14.16 2.71
CA GLN A 114 3.11 -13.05 3.02
C GLN A 114 3.35 -12.43 4.40
N LYS A 115 4.31 -12.96 5.18
CA LYS A 115 4.56 -12.51 6.54
C LYS A 115 5.81 -11.64 6.60
N PHE A 116 5.61 -10.40 7.03
CA PHE A 116 6.67 -9.41 7.15
C PHE A 116 6.68 -8.83 8.55
N ARG A 117 7.83 -8.45 9.06
CA ARG A 117 7.97 -7.78 10.36
C ARG A 117 8.29 -6.31 10.14
N PHE A 118 7.42 -5.43 10.62
CA PHE A 118 7.75 -4.02 10.77
C PHE A 118 8.64 -3.86 12.01
N THR A 119 9.88 -3.44 11.83
CA THR A 119 10.89 -3.38 12.89
C THR A 119 10.96 -2.01 13.56
N SER A 120 11.58 -1.95 14.74
CA SER A 120 11.87 -0.68 15.44
C SER A 120 12.82 0.23 14.67
N ASN A 121 13.60 -0.32 13.74
CA ASN A 121 14.50 0.45 12.85
C ASN A 121 13.81 0.86 11.55
N ASN A 122 12.47 0.86 11.52
CA ASN A 122 11.66 1.28 10.39
C ASN A 122 11.81 0.40 9.13
N GLN A 123 12.42 -0.78 9.22
CA GLN A 123 12.49 -1.71 8.09
C GLN A 123 11.29 -2.67 8.10
N ILE A 124 10.88 -3.09 6.91
CA ILE A 124 9.86 -4.13 6.69
C ILE A 124 10.58 -5.40 6.22
N LYS A 125 10.89 -6.30 7.14
CA LYS A 125 11.69 -7.51 6.88
C LYS A 125 10.80 -8.70 6.56
N LEU A 126 11.19 -9.54 5.61
CA LEU A 126 10.48 -10.80 5.35
C LEU A 126 10.74 -11.77 6.51
N ILE A 127 9.70 -12.45 7.02
CA ILE A 127 9.88 -13.35 8.19
C ILE A 127 10.69 -14.60 7.82
N SER A 128 10.50 -15.16 6.62
CA SER A 128 11.26 -16.34 6.18
C SER A 128 12.74 -16.07 5.89
N ASN A 129 13.16 -14.81 5.78
CA ASN A 129 14.55 -14.41 5.64
C ASN A 129 14.72 -12.94 6.09
N ASP A 130 15.23 -12.73 7.30
CA ASP A 130 15.33 -11.42 7.93
C ASP A 130 16.52 -10.57 7.45
N GLU A 131 17.36 -11.11 6.55
CA GLU A 131 18.31 -10.32 5.76
C GLU A 131 17.60 -9.54 4.65
N LEU A 132 16.42 -9.97 4.21
CA LEU A 132 15.65 -9.34 3.14
C LEU A 132 14.57 -8.41 3.69
N CYS A 133 14.49 -7.20 3.12
CA CYS A 133 13.41 -6.25 3.39
C CYS A 133 12.93 -5.54 2.14
N VAL A 134 11.74 -4.97 2.26
CA VAL A 134 11.14 -4.11 1.25
C VAL A 134 12.01 -2.87 1.05
N ALA A 135 12.45 -2.68 -0.19
CA ALA A 135 13.24 -1.55 -0.62
C ALA A 135 12.58 -0.86 -1.82
N ILE A 136 12.63 0.47 -1.82
CA ILE A 136 12.35 1.26 -3.02
C ILE A 136 13.57 1.24 -3.94
N ASP A 137 13.33 1.27 -5.25
CA ASP A 137 14.42 1.38 -6.21
C ASP A 137 15.19 2.70 -6.06
N GLY A 138 16.52 2.59 -6.04
CA GLY A 138 17.44 3.72 -5.87
C GLY A 138 17.67 4.53 -7.15
N THR A 139 17.20 4.05 -8.31
CA THR A 139 17.35 4.76 -9.60
C THR A 139 16.38 5.94 -9.73
N ASN A 140 16.41 6.69 -10.83
CA ASN A 140 15.53 7.84 -11.02
C ASN A 140 14.06 7.44 -11.15
N SER A 141 13.16 8.27 -10.65
CA SER A 141 11.72 8.04 -10.80
C SER A 141 11.27 8.11 -12.25
N LYS A 142 10.19 7.39 -12.56
CA LYS A 142 9.42 7.55 -13.78
C LYS A 142 8.22 8.44 -13.51
N GLN A 143 7.81 9.25 -14.49
CA GLN A 143 6.55 9.99 -14.38
C GLN A 143 5.38 9.02 -14.47
N GLY A 144 4.47 9.12 -13.50
CA GLY A 144 3.17 8.47 -13.51
C GLY A 144 2.13 9.30 -14.26
N GLY A 145 0.90 8.79 -14.26
CA GLY A 145 -0.24 9.53 -14.81
C GLY A 145 -0.88 10.42 -13.74
N GLY A 146 -1.24 11.65 -14.11
CA GLY A 146 -1.99 12.56 -13.24
C GLY A 146 -1.12 13.37 -12.27
N GLY A 147 -1.79 14.28 -11.56
CA GLY A 147 -1.17 15.23 -10.64
C GLY A 147 -0.58 16.47 -11.34
N THR A 148 -0.49 17.58 -10.61
CA THR A 148 0.33 18.73 -10.97
C THR A 148 0.98 19.24 -9.67
N PRO A 149 2.29 19.03 -9.47
CA PRO A 149 3.24 18.36 -10.37
C PRO A 149 2.90 16.87 -10.61
N PRO A 150 3.36 16.26 -11.72
CA PRO A 150 3.11 14.85 -12.02
C PRO A 150 3.49 13.94 -10.85
N HIS A 151 2.73 12.88 -10.65
CA HIS A 151 3.13 11.83 -9.71
C HIS A 151 4.35 11.07 -10.22
N LEU A 152 5.16 10.54 -9.30
CA LEU A 152 6.39 9.82 -9.56
C LEU A 152 6.26 8.36 -9.13
N LEU A 153 6.89 7.48 -9.91
CA LEU A 153 6.85 6.03 -9.76
C LEU A 153 8.25 5.47 -9.59
N ARG A 154 8.40 4.51 -8.68
CA ARG A 154 9.60 3.68 -8.52
C ARG A 154 9.20 2.22 -8.30
N ALA A 155 10.11 1.30 -8.63
CA ALA A 155 9.87 -0.11 -8.37
C ALA A 155 10.10 -0.43 -6.87
N LEU A 156 9.49 -1.53 -6.42
CA LEU A 156 9.70 -2.13 -5.11
C LEU A 156 10.26 -3.54 -5.28
N PHE A 157 11.20 -3.89 -4.41
CA PHE A 157 11.84 -5.20 -4.41
C PHE A 157 12.17 -5.65 -2.99
N LEU A 158 12.42 -6.94 -2.81
CA LEU A 158 13.22 -7.42 -1.69
C LEU A 158 14.70 -7.12 -1.94
N LYS A 159 15.36 -6.58 -0.94
CA LYS A 159 16.80 -6.34 -0.96
C LYS A 159 17.44 -6.71 0.35
N ASN A 160 18.75 -6.97 0.33
CA ASN A 160 19.50 -7.13 1.57
C ASN A 160 19.45 -5.80 2.36
N CYS A 161 18.96 -5.88 3.59
CA CYS A 161 18.65 -4.71 4.41
C CYS A 161 19.85 -3.85 4.76
N GLU A 162 20.98 -4.49 5.07
CA GLU A 162 22.19 -3.80 5.50
C GLU A 162 22.94 -3.18 4.32
N LYS A 163 22.91 -3.85 3.16
CA LYS A 163 23.63 -3.39 1.96
C LYS A 163 22.91 -2.26 1.21
N SER A 164 21.59 -2.17 1.32
CA SER A 164 20.78 -1.30 0.45
C SER A 164 20.62 0.13 0.96
N GLY A 165 21.18 0.47 2.13
CA GLY A 165 21.14 1.81 2.71
C GLY A 165 19.76 2.21 3.23
N THR A 166 19.74 2.85 4.40
CA THR A 166 18.50 3.21 5.10
C THR A 166 17.59 4.15 4.31
N LYS A 167 18.16 5.01 3.47
CA LYS A 167 17.44 5.91 2.56
C LYS A 167 16.41 5.20 1.66
N TYR A 168 16.62 3.92 1.35
CA TYR A 168 15.76 3.16 0.46
C TYR A 168 14.99 2.03 1.15
N THR A 169 15.25 1.77 2.44
CA THR A 169 14.72 0.60 3.16
C THR A 169 13.98 0.95 4.45
N THR A 170 13.88 2.24 4.81
CA THR A 170 13.19 2.69 6.02
C THR A 170 11.85 3.35 5.72
N TRP A 171 10.83 2.87 6.40
CA TRP A 171 9.41 3.15 6.19
C TRP A 171 8.76 3.61 7.49
N ARG A 172 7.68 4.37 7.39
CA ARG A 172 6.83 4.77 8.53
C ARG A 172 5.38 4.44 8.21
N MET A 173 4.64 4.05 9.24
CA MET A 173 3.19 4.05 9.20
C MET A 173 2.76 5.51 9.31
N ASN A 174 2.13 6.03 8.27
CA ASN A 174 1.68 7.40 8.20
C ASN A 174 0.16 7.40 8.22
N GLU A 175 -0.41 7.72 9.37
CA GLU A 175 -1.82 8.05 9.50
C GLU A 175 -2.12 9.34 8.72
N GLN A 176 -3.39 9.58 8.43
CA GLN A 176 -3.79 10.88 7.93
C GLN A 176 -3.42 11.94 8.98
N ASP A 177 -2.58 12.91 8.61
CA ASP A 177 -2.39 14.11 9.42
C ASP A 177 -3.77 14.77 9.58
N SER A 178 -4.39 14.59 10.74
CA SER A 178 -5.52 15.40 11.19
C SER A 178 -4.99 16.80 11.45
N GLN A 179 -4.89 17.61 10.40
CA GLN A 179 -4.82 19.07 10.54
C GLN A 179 -6.19 19.62 10.92
#